data_AF-A0A1G0HDA1-F1
#
_entry.id   AF-A0A1G0HDA1-F1
#
_cell.length_a   1.000
_cell.length_b   1.000
_cell.length_c   1.000
_cell.angle_alpha   90.00
_cell.angle_beta   90.00
_cell.angle_gamma   90.00
#
_symmetry.space_group_name_H-M   'P 1'
#
loop_
_entity.id
_entity.type
_entity.pdbx_description
1 polymer ?
#
loop_
_entity_poly.entity_id
_entity_poly.type
_entity_poly.pdbx_seq_one_letter_code
_entity_poly.pdbx_strand_id
1 'polypeptide(L)'
;MNAQDYINIENKLSAAMLQEVVVNVEIKQVLHEVATLLIPVVLEPIRKSLDDNGCFDDLPGYIQKSIQELAENHSWQLRQLGALLPNIATSQEIVNEKEKIKFLLEKIQALLLHCHHINDVSAASRFIKALLDLCRCYFEFFPACLHGNDYSRLKKALWPSTEEIDFRIKRTELGEDSQVVIGEKGIGTQPDIDLVSVNDEHGQRVGRIAGKSIFWGCDMSKRLQLIVDGFDEQIQDTTMQHNVAEYKRLKNLLSYAQDFLNHAHSELAVEKQPHLELKINVLMQRLIEIQSLCPANLMKMEYYHIPLDKSERMPIEEYAKLCEPIFKKLAGLSGLSLPFVASISGSTLRTLITLYDIGAFVYAGNFQVEKIQIIANCIMGFFIQSGHHSYFEVAESYNRLLDYLVLEHAVKQRPYYVMGNYLSFLHGSYATRVIARAGLEVETLLLQGKYNT
;
A
#
# COMPACT_ATOMS: atom_id res chain seq x y z
N MET A 1 21.47 0.98 11.08
CA MET A 1 20.37 1.65 11.83
C MET A 1 19.36 0.59 12.23
N ASN A 2 18.81 0.65 13.44
CA ASN A 2 17.70 -0.23 13.83
C ASN A 2 16.35 0.38 13.36
N ALA A 3 15.24 -0.36 13.50
CA ALA A 3 13.91 0.11 13.09
C ALA A 3 13.48 1.41 13.79
N GLN A 4 13.77 1.50 15.09
CA GLN A 4 13.37 2.62 15.92
C GLN A 4 14.07 3.91 15.49
N ASP A 5 15.29 3.82 14.99
CA ASP A 5 16.03 4.95 14.44
C ASP A 5 15.33 5.52 13.20
N TYR A 6 14.88 4.67 12.27
CA TYR A 6 14.12 5.09 11.09
C TYR A 6 12.77 5.73 11.47
N ILE A 7 12.03 5.13 12.41
CA ILE A 7 10.78 5.70 12.95
C ILE A 7 11.05 7.10 13.52
N ASN A 8 12.13 7.26 14.28
CA ASN A 8 12.48 8.53 14.89
C ASN A 8 12.84 9.59 13.83
N ILE A 9 13.58 9.21 12.79
CA ILE A 9 13.89 10.07 11.65
C ILE A 9 12.61 10.52 10.94
N GLU A 10 11.74 9.58 10.58
CA GLU A 10 10.48 9.87 9.87
C GLU A 10 9.53 10.76 10.67
N ASN A 11 9.42 10.53 11.99
CA ASN A 11 8.63 11.39 12.87
C ASN A 11 9.19 12.81 12.95
N LYS A 12 10.51 12.97 13.03
CA LYS A 12 11.16 14.29 13.02
C LYS A 12 10.97 15.00 11.68
N LEU A 13 11.15 14.28 10.58
CA LEU A 13 10.96 14.81 9.21
C LEU A 13 9.53 15.24 8.96
N SER A 14 8.56 14.41 9.32
CA SER A 14 7.14 14.71 9.13
C SER A 14 6.67 15.91 9.96
N ALA A 15 7.11 16.01 11.22
CA ALA A 15 6.86 17.17 12.06
C ALA A 15 7.49 18.44 11.46
N ALA A 16 8.75 18.35 11.01
CA ALA A 16 9.45 19.47 10.37
C ALA A 16 8.78 19.90 9.05
N MET A 17 8.24 18.95 8.29
CA MET A 17 7.52 19.19 7.06
C MET A 17 6.19 19.91 7.31
N LEU A 18 5.39 19.49 8.31
CA LEU A 18 4.17 20.22 8.67
C LEU A 18 4.47 21.65 9.14
N GLN A 19 5.56 21.85 9.88
CA GLN A 19 6.03 23.21 10.20
C GLN A 19 6.45 24.00 8.95
N GLU A 20 6.97 23.34 7.92
CA GLU A 20 7.31 24.01 6.67
C GLU A 20 6.06 24.45 5.92
N VAL A 21 4.98 23.65 5.93
CA VAL A 21 3.67 24.07 5.38
C VAL A 21 3.17 25.36 6.03
N VAL A 22 3.44 25.55 7.33
CA VAL A 22 3.02 26.76 8.07
C VAL A 22 3.76 28.02 7.62
N VAL A 23 5.04 27.92 7.24
CA VAL A 23 5.87 29.11 6.97
C VAL A 23 6.14 29.35 5.49
N ASN A 24 6.01 28.32 4.65
CA ASN A 24 6.41 28.38 3.25
C ASN A 24 5.24 28.84 2.34
N VAL A 25 5.39 30.02 1.74
CA VAL A 25 4.40 30.64 0.86
C VAL A 25 4.17 29.82 -0.42
N GLU A 26 5.23 29.23 -0.99
CA GLU A 26 5.14 28.40 -2.19
C GLU A 26 4.26 27.18 -1.95
N ILE A 27 4.45 26.50 -0.81
CA ILE A 27 3.61 25.34 -0.44
C ILE A 27 2.14 25.77 -0.31
N LYS A 28 1.86 26.88 0.39
CA LYS A 28 0.49 27.39 0.55
C LYS A 28 -0.13 27.78 -0.78
N GLN A 29 0.65 28.35 -1.70
CA GLN A 29 0.18 28.65 -3.05
C GLN A 29 -0.21 27.37 -3.80
N VAL A 30 0.63 26.34 -3.80
CA VAL A 30 0.31 25.06 -4.43
C VAL A 30 -0.94 24.42 -3.82
N LEU A 31 -1.06 24.42 -2.49
CA LEU A 31 -2.24 23.91 -1.79
C LEU A 31 -3.53 24.69 -2.15
N HIS A 32 -3.43 26.02 -2.27
CA HIS A 32 -4.56 26.86 -2.68
C HIS A 32 -4.99 26.61 -4.13
N GLU A 33 -4.02 26.48 -5.05
CA GLU A 33 -4.30 26.20 -6.46
C GLU A 33 -4.98 24.83 -6.63
N VAL A 34 -4.50 23.81 -5.91
CA VAL A 34 -5.14 22.48 -5.88
C VAL A 34 -6.55 22.54 -5.30
N ALA A 35 -6.74 23.23 -4.18
CA ALA A 35 -8.05 23.40 -3.55
C ALA A 35 -9.06 24.09 -4.48
N THR A 36 -8.62 25.09 -5.25
CA THR A 36 -9.46 25.83 -6.20
C THR A 36 -9.99 24.95 -7.32
N LEU A 37 -9.27 23.89 -7.71
CA LEU A 37 -9.75 22.89 -8.67
C LEU A 37 -10.62 21.82 -8.01
N LEU A 38 -10.26 21.38 -6.82
CA LEU A 38 -10.95 20.29 -6.13
C LEU A 38 -12.36 20.67 -5.65
N ILE A 39 -12.54 21.90 -5.16
CA ILE A 39 -13.83 22.40 -4.68
C ILE A 39 -14.94 22.29 -5.76
N PRO A 40 -14.80 22.89 -6.95
CA PRO A 40 -15.85 22.83 -7.97
C PRO A 40 -16.08 21.42 -8.54
N VAL A 41 -15.06 20.55 -8.52
CA VAL A 41 -15.17 19.19 -9.09
C VAL A 41 -15.79 18.20 -8.10
N VAL A 42 -15.55 18.36 -6.80
CA VAL A 42 -15.98 17.37 -5.79
C VAL A 42 -16.99 17.95 -4.81
N LEU A 43 -16.66 19.07 -4.17
CA LEU A 43 -17.45 19.62 -3.08
C LEU A 43 -18.76 20.26 -3.56
N GLU A 44 -18.71 21.05 -4.63
CA GLU A 44 -19.90 21.71 -5.17
C GLU A 44 -20.96 20.73 -5.70
N PRO A 45 -20.63 19.63 -6.41
CA PRO A 45 -21.61 18.61 -6.78
C PRO A 45 -22.31 17.96 -5.58
N ILE A 46 -21.57 17.72 -4.48
CA ILE A 46 -22.14 17.20 -3.23
C ILE A 46 -23.12 18.20 -2.63
N ARG A 47 -22.73 19.48 -2.54
CA ARG A 47 -23.59 20.55 -2.01
C ARG A 47 -24.84 20.75 -2.84
N LYS A 48 -24.70 20.84 -4.17
CA LYS A 48 -25.83 21.00 -5.08
C LYS A 48 -26.82 19.84 -4.95
N SER A 49 -26.31 18.60 -4.92
CA SER A 49 -27.16 17.43 -4.69
C SER A 49 -27.88 17.50 -3.35
N LEU A 50 -27.23 17.98 -2.29
CA LEU A 50 -27.85 18.17 -0.98
C LEU A 50 -28.94 19.25 -0.99
N ASP A 51 -28.74 20.34 -1.71
CA ASP A 51 -29.74 21.41 -1.82
C ASP A 51 -30.95 20.98 -2.65
N ASP A 52 -30.73 20.23 -3.74
CA ASP A 52 -31.76 19.73 -4.65
C ASP A 52 -32.64 18.62 -4.02
N ASN A 53 -32.21 17.99 -2.93
CA ASN A 53 -32.91 16.86 -2.29
C ASN A 53 -33.43 17.16 -0.88
N GLY A 54 -34.52 16.50 -0.48
CA GLY A 54 -35.20 16.73 0.80
C GLY A 54 -34.46 16.16 2.00
N CYS A 55 -33.95 14.92 1.88
CA CYS A 55 -33.21 14.23 2.93
C CYS A 55 -31.98 13.47 2.39
N PHE A 56 -31.17 12.92 3.31
CA PHE A 56 -29.96 12.17 2.97
C PHE A 56 -30.25 10.92 2.11
N ASP A 57 -31.35 10.22 2.41
CA ASP A 57 -31.73 8.97 1.75
C ASP A 57 -32.13 9.17 0.28
N ASP A 58 -32.52 10.39 -0.10
CA ASP A 58 -32.90 10.74 -1.48
C ASP A 58 -31.67 11.04 -2.37
N LEU A 59 -30.48 11.18 -1.79
CA LEU A 59 -29.28 11.56 -2.54
C LEU A 59 -28.81 10.43 -3.46
N PRO A 60 -28.09 10.74 -4.57
CA PRO A 60 -27.43 9.71 -5.35
C PRO A 60 -26.48 8.86 -4.49
N GLY A 61 -26.42 7.54 -4.72
CA GLY A 61 -25.67 6.63 -3.86
C GLY A 61 -24.18 6.97 -3.68
N TYR A 62 -23.53 7.58 -4.69
CA TYR A 62 -22.14 8.03 -4.55
C TYR A 62 -21.99 9.28 -3.67
N ILE A 63 -23.00 10.15 -3.64
CA ILE A 63 -23.06 11.33 -2.77
C ILE A 63 -23.33 10.90 -1.33
N GLN A 64 -24.26 9.95 -1.12
CA GLN A 64 -24.49 9.35 0.21
C GLN A 64 -23.20 8.78 0.78
N LYS A 65 -22.50 7.94 0.01
CA LYS A 65 -21.20 7.36 0.42
C LYS A 65 -20.15 8.43 0.71
N SER A 66 -20.09 9.48 -0.10
CA SER A 66 -19.15 10.59 0.12
C SER A 66 -19.43 11.34 1.42
N ILE A 67 -20.69 11.71 1.67
CA ILE A 67 -21.09 12.40 2.91
C ILE A 67 -20.88 11.51 4.12
N GLN A 68 -21.22 10.22 4.03
CA GLN A 68 -21.00 9.24 5.10
C GLN A 68 -19.52 9.15 5.48
N GLU A 69 -18.63 8.97 4.49
CA GLU A 69 -17.18 8.90 4.71
C GLU A 69 -16.63 10.21 5.30
N LEU A 70 -17.11 11.38 4.84
CA LEU A 70 -16.72 12.67 5.40
C LEU A 70 -17.20 12.83 6.86
N ALA A 71 -18.44 12.45 7.16
CA ALA A 71 -19.00 12.50 8.51
C ALA A 71 -18.23 11.58 9.46
N GLU A 72 -17.93 10.37 9.02
CA GLU A 72 -17.07 9.41 9.70
C GLU A 72 -15.70 9.99 10.01
N ASN A 73 -14.99 10.49 8.99
CA ASN A 73 -13.62 10.97 9.13
C ASN A 73 -13.49 12.29 9.89
N HIS A 74 -14.56 13.09 10.00
CA HIS A 74 -14.54 14.39 10.69
C HIS A 74 -15.33 14.44 12.01
N SER A 75 -15.96 13.34 12.43
CA SER A 75 -16.59 13.19 13.75
C SER A 75 -15.61 12.64 14.80
N TRP A 76 -16.05 12.62 16.06
CA TRP A 76 -15.32 11.99 17.17
C TRP A 76 -15.19 10.48 17.03
N GLN A 77 -16.14 9.81 16.37
CA GLN A 77 -16.21 8.34 16.23
C GLN A 77 -14.86 7.75 15.82
N LEU A 78 -14.19 8.44 14.90
CA LEU A 78 -12.95 8.01 14.29
C LEU A 78 -11.73 8.75 14.90
N ARG A 79 -11.87 9.82 15.68
CA ARG A 79 -10.73 10.50 16.35
C ARG A 79 -9.53 10.78 15.43
N GLN A 80 -9.76 11.16 14.17
CA GLN A 80 -8.65 11.42 13.23
C GLN A 80 -7.99 12.77 13.51
N LEU A 81 -6.66 12.81 13.34
CA LEU A 81 -5.91 14.06 13.36
C LEU A 81 -6.49 15.02 12.31
N GLY A 82 -6.87 16.22 12.72
CA GLY A 82 -7.45 17.22 11.82
C GLY A 82 -8.95 17.07 11.55
N ALA A 83 -9.69 16.25 12.32
CA ALA A 83 -11.15 16.22 12.28
C ALA A 83 -11.76 17.63 12.53
N LEU A 84 -12.85 17.95 11.83
CA LEU A 84 -13.43 19.31 11.83
C LEU A 84 -14.61 19.46 12.79
N LEU A 85 -15.25 18.34 13.15
CA LEU A 85 -16.36 18.25 14.09
C LEU A 85 -16.03 17.25 15.21
N PRO A 86 -14.89 17.41 15.92
CA PRO A 86 -14.48 16.47 16.97
C PRO A 86 -15.44 16.44 18.17
N ASN A 87 -16.41 17.36 18.24
CA ASN A 87 -17.39 17.42 19.32
C ASN A 87 -18.68 16.64 19.02
N ILE A 88 -18.85 16.13 17.80
CA ILE A 88 -20.01 15.29 17.43
C ILE A 88 -19.60 13.84 17.59
N ALA A 89 -20.37 13.07 18.38
CA ALA A 89 -19.92 11.75 18.82
C ALA A 89 -19.89 10.73 17.67
N THR A 90 -20.89 10.75 16.79
CA THR A 90 -21.07 9.76 15.72
C THR A 90 -21.24 10.40 14.34
N SER A 91 -20.89 9.67 13.27
CA SER A 91 -21.23 10.09 11.90
C SER A 91 -22.73 10.13 11.67
N GLN A 92 -23.49 9.24 12.32
CA GLN A 92 -24.94 9.16 12.18
C GLN A 92 -25.63 10.46 12.62
N GLU A 93 -25.14 11.10 13.68
CA GLU A 93 -25.61 12.41 14.11
C GLU A 93 -25.43 13.50 13.06
N ILE A 94 -24.44 13.38 12.17
CA ILE A 94 -24.19 14.32 11.08
C ILE A 94 -25.15 14.03 9.92
N VAL A 95 -25.20 12.77 9.45
CA VAL A 95 -25.96 12.42 8.23
C VAL A 95 -27.48 12.46 8.43
N ASN A 96 -27.97 12.29 9.66
CA ASN A 96 -29.40 12.40 9.97
C ASN A 96 -29.94 13.84 9.90
N GLU A 97 -29.07 14.85 9.91
CA GLU A 97 -29.47 16.25 9.97
C GLU A 97 -28.83 17.03 8.82
N LYS A 98 -29.65 17.42 7.84
CA LYS A 98 -29.22 18.19 6.66
C LYS A 98 -28.36 19.41 7.02
N GLU A 99 -28.72 20.13 8.08
CA GLU A 99 -27.96 21.30 8.57
C GLU A 99 -26.57 20.94 9.10
N LYS A 100 -26.38 19.77 9.74
CA LYS A 100 -25.05 19.31 10.17
C LYS A 100 -24.19 18.87 9.00
N ILE A 101 -24.79 18.27 7.96
CA ILE A 101 -24.10 18.00 6.70
C ILE A 101 -23.63 19.32 6.08
N LYS A 102 -24.52 20.30 5.94
CA LYS A 102 -24.18 21.64 5.41
C LYS A 102 -23.05 22.28 6.19
N PHE A 103 -23.13 22.27 7.51
CA PHE A 103 -22.09 22.81 8.39
C PHE A 103 -20.72 22.12 8.21
N LEU A 104 -20.69 20.80 8.03
CA LEU A 104 -19.46 20.07 7.72
C LEU A 104 -18.87 20.53 6.37
N LEU A 105 -19.69 20.57 5.32
CA LEU A 105 -19.26 20.96 3.97
C LEU A 105 -18.79 22.42 3.91
N GLU A 106 -19.45 23.32 4.63
CA GLU A 106 -19.05 24.73 4.77
C GLU A 106 -17.71 24.87 5.50
N LYS A 107 -17.47 24.10 6.57
CA LYS A 107 -16.17 24.08 7.25
C LYS A 107 -15.05 23.59 6.33
N ILE A 108 -15.31 22.54 5.55
CA ILE A 108 -14.36 22.03 4.56
C ILE A 108 -14.06 23.11 3.51
N GLN A 109 -15.09 23.72 2.94
CA GLN A 109 -14.93 24.77 1.92
C GLN A 109 -14.17 25.98 2.47
N ALA A 110 -14.57 26.49 3.65
CA ALA A 110 -13.94 27.64 4.27
C ALA A 110 -12.45 27.38 4.55
N LEU A 111 -12.11 26.17 5.02
CA LEU A 111 -10.73 25.78 5.24
C LEU A 111 -9.91 25.76 3.95
N LEU A 112 -10.46 25.18 2.88
CA LEU A 112 -9.77 25.03 1.59
C LEU A 112 -9.62 26.36 0.83
N LEU A 113 -10.61 27.27 0.94
CA LEU A 113 -10.54 28.60 0.34
C LEU A 113 -9.50 29.52 1.01
N HIS A 114 -9.28 29.35 2.32
CA HIS A 114 -8.43 30.26 3.11
C HIS A 114 -7.09 29.63 3.49
N CYS A 115 -6.34 29.11 2.51
CA CYS A 115 -5.02 28.50 2.74
C CYS A 115 -4.02 29.44 3.45
N HIS A 116 -4.16 30.76 3.26
CA HIS A 116 -3.35 31.76 3.96
C HIS A 116 -3.55 31.77 5.50
N HIS A 117 -4.65 31.20 6.00
CA HIS A 117 -4.92 31.02 7.44
C HIS A 117 -4.22 29.81 8.05
N ILE A 118 -3.42 29.04 7.29
CA ILE A 118 -2.53 28.02 7.87
C ILE A 118 -1.42 28.73 8.66
N ASN A 119 -1.65 28.91 9.95
CA ASN A 119 -0.76 29.64 10.88
C ASN A 119 -0.11 28.74 11.94
N ASP A 120 -0.56 27.50 12.04
CA ASP A 120 0.00 26.48 12.92
C ASP A 120 -0.13 25.07 12.31
N VAL A 121 0.53 24.09 12.93
CA VAL A 121 0.52 22.69 12.49
C VAL A 121 -0.88 22.07 12.53
N SER A 122 -1.75 22.51 13.45
CA SER A 122 -3.11 22.01 13.54
C SER A 122 -3.96 22.47 12.36
N ALA A 123 -3.81 23.73 11.94
CA ALA A 123 -4.41 24.28 10.73
C ALA A 123 -3.88 23.56 9.47
N ALA A 124 -2.57 23.32 9.39
CA ALA A 124 -1.97 22.57 8.29
C ALA A 124 -2.54 21.15 8.19
N SER A 125 -2.59 20.42 9.31
CA SER A 125 -3.15 19.06 9.37
C SER A 125 -4.62 19.01 9.00
N ARG A 126 -5.44 19.96 9.47
CA ARG A 126 -6.86 20.07 9.08
C ARG A 126 -7.00 20.31 7.58
N PHE A 127 -6.20 21.21 7.01
CA PHE A 127 -6.25 21.54 5.58
C PHE A 127 -5.91 20.32 4.73
N ILE A 128 -4.77 19.68 5.00
CA ILE A 128 -4.29 18.51 4.26
C ILE A 128 -5.30 17.37 4.39
N LYS A 129 -5.84 17.13 5.59
CA LYS A 129 -6.89 16.13 5.79
C LYS A 129 -8.12 16.38 4.93
N ALA A 130 -8.67 17.59 4.96
CA ALA A 130 -9.86 17.92 4.17
C ALA A 130 -9.62 17.71 2.67
N LEU A 131 -8.44 18.08 2.17
CA LEU A 131 -8.03 17.84 0.79
C LEU A 131 -7.95 16.34 0.48
N LEU A 132 -7.31 15.55 1.34
CA LEU A 132 -7.17 14.10 1.18
C LEU A 132 -8.53 13.39 1.17
N ASP A 133 -9.42 13.76 2.09
CA ASP A 133 -10.74 13.15 2.21
C ASP A 133 -11.62 13.46 0.99
N LEU A 134 -11.59 14.70 0.46
CA LEU A 134 -12.26 15.02 -0.79
C LEU A 134 -11.68 14.25 -1.99
N CYS A 135 -10.35 14.12 -2.05
CA CYS A 135 -9.72 13.33 -3.11
C CYS A 135 -10.15 11.85 -3.06
N ARG A 136 -10.34 11.32 -1.84
CA ARG A 136 -10.86 9.97 -1.64
C ARG A 136 -12.31 9.82 -2.06
N CYS A 137 -13.17 10.79 -1.74
CA CYS A 137 -14.57 10.78 -2.20
C CYS A 137 -14.65 10.70 -3.72
N TYR A 138 -13.86 11.52 -4.42
CA TYR A 138 -13.76 11.46 -5.88
C TYR A 138 -13.28 10.09 -6.35
N PHE A 139 -12.16 9.60 -5.81
CA PHE A 139 -11.55 8.36 -6.29
C PHE A 139 -12.42 7.11 -6.10
N GLU A 140 -13.08 6.99 -4.94
CA GLU A 140 -13.76 5.76 -4.51
C GLU A 140 -15.23 5.72 -4.91
N PHE A 141 -15.90 6.88 -4.94
CA PHE A 141 -17.36 6.91 -5.03
C PHE A 141 -17.87 7.50 -6.33
N PHE A 142 -17.19 8.48 -6.92
CA PHE A 142 -17.71 9.13 -8.12
C PHE A 142 -17.80 8.13 -9.29
N PRO A 143 -18.91 8.17 -10.06
CA PRO A 143 -19.08 7.27 -11.19
C PRO A 143 -18.10 7.61 -12.33
N ALA A 144 -17.78 6.60 -13.14
CA ALA A 144 -16.82 6.71 -14.24
C ALA A 144 -17.11 7.86 -15.23
N CYS A 145 -18.39 8.23 -15.43
CA CYS A 145 -18.77 9.33 -16.31
C CYS A 145 -18.44 10.73 -15.78
N LEU A 146 -18.07 10.86 -14.50
CA LEU A 146 -17.61 12.11 -13.89
C LEU A 146 -16.09 12.23 -13.82
N HIS A 147 -15.36 11.22 -14.30
CA HIS A 147 -13.91 11.23 -14.39
C HIS A 147 -13.42 11.69 -15.77
N GLY A 148 -12.14 12.08 -15.84
CA GLY A 148 -11.48 12.33 -17.12
C GLY A 148 -11.40 11.06 -17.97
N ASN A 149 -11.32 11.21 -19.29
CA ASN A 149 -11.31 10.09 -20.24
C ASN A 149 -10.16 9.08 -19.98
N ASP A 150 -9.04 9.55 -19.41
CA ASP A 150 -7.87 8.73 -19.10
C ASP A 150 -7.86 8.12 -17.70
N TYR A 151 -8.84 8.45 -16.85
CA TYR A 151 -8.85 8.06 -15.44
C TYR A 151 -8.71 6.55 -15.24
N SER A 152 -9.43 5.74 -16.01
CA SER A 152 -9.37 4.28 -15.87
C SER A 152 -8.00 3.72 -16.22
N ARG A 153 -7.32 4.29 -17.23
CA ARG A 153 -5.95 3.89 -17.60
C ARG A 153 -4.96 4.31 -16.53
N LEU A 154 -5.04 5.56 -16.07
CA LEU A 154 -4.23 6.10 -14.98
C LEU A 154 -4.36 5.28 -13.70
N LYS A 155 -5.61 5.02 -13.27
CA LYS A 155 -5.91 4.20 -12.10
C LYS A 155 -5.31 2.81 -12.25
N LYS A 156 -5.52 2.15 -13.39
CA LYS A 156 -4.95 0.80 -13.63
C LYS A 156 -3.42 0.79 -13.61
N ALA A 157 -2.76 1.81 -14.15
CA ALA A 157 -1.31 1.88 -14.23
C ALA A 157 -0.66 2.15 -12.86
N LEU A 158 -1.30 2.95 -12.02
CA LEU A 158 -0.71 3.41 -10.76
C LEU A 158 -1.16 2.60 -9.54
N TRP A 159 -2.40 2.13 -9.52
CA TRP A 159 -3.00 1.48 -8.35
C TRP A 159 -2.21 0.24 -7.93
N PRO A 160 -2.06 0.00 -6.60
CA PRO A 160 -1.39 -1.20 -6.15
C PRO A 160 -2.10 -2.46 -6.66
N SER A 161 -1.31 -3.44 -7.09
CA SER A 161 -1.76 -4.78 -7.44
C SER A 161 -2.40 -5.48 -6.23
N THR A 162 -3.17 -6.55 -6.50
CA THR A 162 -3.77 -7.36 -5.44
C THR A 162 -2.71 -7.93 -4.52
N GLU A 163 -1.56 -8.34 -5.06
CA GLU A 163 -0.42 -8.85 -4.31
C GLU A 163 0.20 -7.79 -3.39
N GLU A 164 0.31 -6.54 -3.86
CA GLU A 164 0.77 -5.41 -3.04
C GLU A 164 -0.22 -5.10 -1.91
N ILE A 165 -1.53 -5.19 -2.16
CA ILE A 165 -2.58 -4.96 -1.16
C ILE A 165 -2.64 -6.09 -0.15
N ASP A 166 -2.57 -7.34 -0.60
CA ASP A 166 -2.64 -8.52 0.26
C ASP A 166 -1.49 -8.55 1.25
N PHE A 167 -0.26 -8.19 0.82
CA PHE A 167 0.88 -8.08 1.73
C PHE A 167 0.63 -7.07 2.87
N ARG A 168 -0.18 -6.03 2.62
CA ARG A 168 -0.47 -4.98 3.60
C ARG A 168 -1.48 -5.40 4.68
N ILE A 169 -2.47 -6.22 4.30
CA ILE A 169 -3.66 -6.51 5.13
C ILE A 169 -3.62 -7.92 5.71
N LYS A 170 -2.96 -8.85 4.99
CA LYS A 170 -2.93 -10.27 5.32
C LYS A 170 -1.49 -10.74 5.45
N ARG A 171 -1.23 -11.49 6.51
CA ARG A 171 -0.04 -12.30 6.63
C ARG A 171 -0.44 -13.75 6.50
N THR A 172 -0.07 -14.35 5.38
CA THR A 172 -0.18 -15.79 5.18
C THR A 172 1.21 -16.31 4.87
N GLU A 173 1.93 -16.76 5.89
CA GLU A 173 3.06 -17.65 5.66
C GLU A 173 2.46 -19.00 5.20
N LEU A 174 3.09 -19.69 4.24
CA LEU A 174 2.57 -20.99 3.81
C LEU A 174 2.45 -21.94 5.03
N GLY A 175 1.44 -22.79 5.11
CA GLY A 175 1.28 -23.72 6.23
C GLY A 175 0.94 -23.07 7.59
N GLU A 176 0.77 -21.75 7.65
CA GLU A 176 0.09 -21.06 8.74
C GLU A 176 -1.33 -20.68 8.30
N ASP A 177 -2.25 -20.62 9.25
CA ASP A 177 -3.57 -20.04 8.99
C ASP A 177 -3.40 -18.56 8.61
N SER A 178 -4.19 -18.10 7.63
CA SER A 178 -4.13 -16.70 7.23
C SER A 178 -4.43 -15.80 8.42
N GLN A 179 -3.57 -14.81 8.66
CA GLN A 179 -3.72 -13.82 9.72
C GLN A 179 -4.08 -12.46 9.10
N VAL A 180 -4.94 -11.71 9.78
CA VAL A 180 -5.32 -10.35 9.43
C VAL A 180 -4.88 -9.38 10.52
N VAL A 181 -4.57 -8.15 10.12
CA VAL A 181 -4.29 -7.08 11.08
C VAL A 181 -5.52 -6.79 11.94
N ILE A 182 -5.32 -6.68 13.25
CA ILE A 182 -6.34 -6.27 14.21
C ILE A 182 -6.65 -4.77 13.99
N GLY A 183 -7.88 -4.47 13.57
CA GLY A 183 -8.42 -3.11 13.41
C GLY A 183 -8.64 -2.67 11.96
N GLU A 184 -9.56 -1.71 11.74
CA GLU A 184 -9.95 -1.23 10.39
C GLU A 184 -8.81 -0.56 9.60
N LYS A 185 -7.76 -0.07 10.29
CA LYS A 185 -6.62 0.67 9.73
C LYS A 185 -5.37 0.45 10.59
N GLY A 186 -4.40 -0.34 10.14
CA GLY A 186 -3.12 -0.55 10.82
C GLY A 186 -2.21 -1.56 10.10
N ILE A 187 -0.95 -1.65 10.53
CA ILE A 187 0.02 -2.69 10.13
C ILE A 187 0.46 -3.37 11.43
N GLY A 188 0.09 -4.65 11.57
CA GLY A 188 0.45 -5.46 12.71
C GLY A 188 1.67 -6.33 12.45
N THR A 189 2.53 -6.52 13.45
CA THR A 189 3.75 -7.33 13.29
C THR A 189 3.83 -8.51 14.26
N GLN A 190 2.97 -8.53 15.28
CA GLN A 190 2.98 -9.54 16.34
C GLN A 190 1.67 -10.35 16.34
N PRO A 191 1.73 -11.68 16.19
CA PRO A 191 0.59 -12.57 16.45
C PRO A 191 0.00 -12.31 17.84
N ASP A 192 -1.34 -12.37 17.95
CA ASP A 192 -2.13 -12.18 19.17
C ASP A 192 -2.11 -10.76 19.79
N ILE A 193 -1.32 -9.84 19.22
CA ILE A 193 -1.21 -8.44 19.67
C ILE A 193 -1.70 -7.48 18.58
N ASP A 194 -1.26 -7.69 17.34
CA ASP A 194 -1.65 -6.87 16.18
C ASP A 194 -2.16 -7.71 14.99
N LEU A 195 -2.01 -9.04 15.03
CA LEU A 195 -2.45 -9.98 14.00
C LEU A 195 -3.34 -11.05 14.66
N VAL A 196 -4.52 -11.30 14.09
CA VAL A 196 -5.43 -12.38 14.50
C VAL A 196 -5.67 -13.33 13.34
N SER A 197 -5.99 -14.59 13.63
CA SER A 197 -6.44 -15.51 12.59
C SER A 197 -7.66 -14.93 11.86
N VAL A 198 -7.74 -15.12 10.54
CA VAL A 198 -8.93 -14.77 9.73
C VAL A 198 -10.20 -15.41 10.28
N ASN A 199 -10.07 -16.53 11.00
CA ASN A 199 -11.19 -17.28 11.58
C ASN A 199 -11.55 -16.84 13.02
N ASP A 200 -10.85 -15.87 13.61
CA ASP A 200 -11.15 -15.38 14.96
C ASP A 200 -12.07 -14.15 14.92
N GLU A 201 -13.38 -14.40 15.10
CA GLU A 201 -14.42 -13.37 15.10
C GLU A 201 -14.36 -12.40 16.31
N HIS A 202 -13.65 -12.77 17.39
CA HIS A 202 -13.66 -12.01 18.65
C HIS A 202 -12.47 -11.03 18.80
N GLY A 203 -11.45 -11.17 17.94
CA GLY A 203 -10.20 -10.41 17.97
C GLY A 203 -10.23 -9.06 17.23
N GLN A 204 -11.31 -8.74 16.49
CA GLN A 204 -11.46 -7.49 15.74
C GLN A 204 -11.80 -6.30 16.66
N ARG A 205 -10.95 -6.00 17.66
CA ARG A 205 -11.22 -4.93 18.61
C ARG A 205 -10.92 -3.56 18.01
N VAL A 206 -11.94 -2.70 18.07
CA VAL A 206 -11.93 -1.28 17.75
C VAL A 206 -10.87 -0.54 18.57
N GLY A 207 -9.80 -0.09 17.92
CA GLY A 207 -8.74 0.71 18.53
C GLY A 207 -7.85 1.34 17.46
N ARG A 208 -7.97 2.65 17.29
CA ARG A 208 -7.15 3.44 16.36
C ARG A 208 -5.86 3.89 17.00
N ILE A 209 -4.74 3.31 16.56
CA ILE A 209 -3.47 4.02 16.40
C ILE A 209 -2.86 3.44 15.14
N ALA A 210 -2.72 4.27 14.12
CA ALA A 210 -2.20 3.84 12.86
C ALA A 210 -0.72 3.39 13.01
N GLY A 211 -0.40 2.25 12.42
CA GLY A 211 0.86 1.54 12.60
C GLY A 211 2.01 2.25 11.90
N LYS A 212 3.03 2.62 12.69
CA LYS A 212 4.35 3.06 12.23
C LYS A 212 4.92 2.02 11.26
N SER A 213 4.76 2.27 9.96
CA SER A 213 4.85 1.28 8.90
C SER A 213 6.30 0.96 8.52
N ILE A 214 7.06 0.36 9.43
CA ILE A 214 8.35 -0.26 9.08
C ILE A 214 8.14 -1.77 9.07
N PHE A 215 8.02 -2.38 7.88
CA PHE A 215 8.02 -3.84 7.84
C PHE A 215 9.44 -4.34 8.10
N TRP A 216 9.58 -5.15 9.14
CA TRP A 216 10.67 -6.10 9.20
C TRP A 216 10.27 -7.29 8.34
N GLY A 217 10.43 -7.15 7.03
CA GLY A 217 10.47 -8.32 6.18
C GLY A 217 11.66 -9.15 6.66
N CYS A 218 11.40 -10.40 7.07
CA CYS A 218 12.46 -11.37 7.22
C CYS A 218 13.26 -11.38 5.90
N ASP A 219 14.58 -11.18 5.96
CA ASP A 219 15.44 -11.30 4.78
C ASP A 219 15.10 -12.60 4.03
N MET A 220 15.12 -12.60 2.69
CA MET A 220 14.63 -13.74 1.92
C MET A 220 15.49 -14.96 2.26
N SER A 221 16.80 -14.76 2.44
CA SER A 221 17.72 -15.78 2.92
C SER A 221 17.28 -16.32 4.28
N LYS A 222 16.97 -15.45 5.25
CA LYS A 222 16.50 -15.88 6.58
C LYS A 222 15.13 -16.58 6.54
N ARG A 223 14.23 -16.17 5.65
CA ARG A 223 12.94 -16.82 5.42
C ARG A 223 13.12 -18.20 4.83
N LEU A 224 13.91 -18.33 3.78
CA LEU A 224 14.22 -19.61 3.14
C LEU A 224 14.97 -20.54 4.10
N GLN A 225 15.86 -19.99 4.94
CA GLN A 225 16.56 -20.74 5.98
C GLN A 225 15.57 -21.35 6.97
N LEU A 226 14.62 -20.57 7.50
CA LEU A 226 13.59 -21.09 8.42
C LEU A 226 12.70 -22.17 7.77
N ILE A 227 12.40 -22.01 6.48
CA ILE A 227 11.63 -23.01 5.72
C ILE A 227 12.42 -24.31 5.59
N VAL A 228 13.71 -24.21 5.25
CA VAL A 228 14.59 -25.36 5.09
C VAL A 228 14.85 -26.04 6.43
N ASP A 229 15.13 -25.28 7.48
CA ASP A 229 15.37 -25.81 8.82
C ASP A 229 14.13 -26.54 9.34
N GLY A 230 12.95 -25.93 9.21
CA GLY A 230 11.71 -26.56 9.63
C GLY A 230 11.34 -27.79 8.79
N PHE A 231 11.66 -27.79 7.48
CA PHE A 231 11.49 -28.98 6.65
C PHE A 231 12.44 -30.11 7.06
N ASP A 232 13.73 -29.79 7.26
CA ASP A 232 14.76 -30.74 7.65
C ASP A 232 14.50 -31.34 9.05
N GLU A 233 13.94 -30.55 9.96
CA GLU A 233 13.50 -31.03 11.27
C GLU A 233 12.32 -32.00 11.14
N GLN A 234 11.28 -31.64 10.37
CA GLN A 234 10.10 -32.46 10.17
C GLN A 234 10.39 -33.78 9.43
N ILE A 235 11.38 -33.79 8.53
CA ILE A 235 11.76 -34.99 7.76
C ILE A 235 12.74 -35.90 8.51
N GLN A 236 13.08 -35.61 9.77
CA GLN A 236 13.76 -36.60 10.62
C GLN A 236 12.83 -37.76 11.01
N ASP A 237 11.51 -37.55 10.98
CA ASP A 237 10.51 -38.59 11.19
C ASP A 237 10.43 -39.53 9.98
N THR A 238 10.53 -40.84 10.21
CA THR A 238 10.50 -41.89 9.17
C THR A 238 9.17 -41.97 8.43
N THR A 239 8.05 -41.66 9.09
CA THR A 239 6.73 -41.57 8.45
C THR A 239 6.69 -40.39 7.49
N MET A 240 7.23 -39.24 7.90
CA MET A 240 7.33 -38.06 7.04
C MET A 240 8.24 -38.32 5.84
N GLN A 241 9.38 -38.99 6.02
CA GLN A 241 10.25 -39.41 4.91
C GLN A 241 9.50 -40.27 3.88
N HIS A 242 8.71 -41.23 4.36
CA HIS A 242 7.92 -42.09 3.48
C HIS A 242 6.86 -41.30 2.70
N ASN A 243 6.14 -40.40 3.37
CA ASN A 243 5.13 -39.55 2.73
C ASN A 243 5.76 -38.64 1.66
N VAL A 244 6.91 -38.03 1.94
CA VAL A 244 7.62 -37.19 0.97
C VAL A 244 8.16 -38.00 -0.22
N ALA A 245 8.65 -39.22 0.01
CA ALA A 245 9.11 -40.10 -1.06
C ALA A 245 7.95 -40.53 -1.97
N GLU A 246 6.81 -40.90 -1.38
CA GLU A 246 5.60 -41.26 -2.12
C GLU A 246 5.03 -40.06 -2.88
N TYR A 247 5.06 -38.87 -2.27
CA TYR A 247 4.71 -37.61 -2.93
C TYR A 247 5.55 -37.37 -4.18
N LYS A 248 6.90 -37.47 -4.08
CA LYS A 248 7.81 -37.34 -5.22
C LYS A 248 7.49 -38.35 -6.32
N ARG A 249 7.24 -39.61 -5.95
CA ARG A 249 6.90 -40.70 -6.90
C ARG A 249 5.62 -40.39 -7.65
N LEU A 250 4.56 -40.01 -6.94
CA LEU A 250 3.25 -39.69 -7.53
C LEU A 250 3.33 -38.46 -8.44
N LYS A 251 4.06 -37.41 -8.03
CA LYS A 251 4.25 -36.20 -8.82
C LYS A 251 4.97 -36.50 -10.15
N ASN A 252 6.03 -37.30 -10.12
CA ASN A 252 6.74 -37.71 -11.34
C ASN A 252 5.87 -38.56 -12.27
N LEU A 253 5.10 -39.50 -11.71
CA LEU A 253 4.15 -40.31 -12.50
C LEU A 253 3.06 -39.47 -13.15
N LEU A 254 2.54 -38.47 -12.43
CA LEU A 254 1.54 -37.55 -12.95
C LEU A 254 2.09 -36.70 -14.09
N SER A 255 3.29 -36.11 -13.92
CA SER A 255 3.96 -35.36 -14.98
C SER A 255 4.15 -36.21 -16.23
N TYR A 256 4.68 -37.43 -16.08
CA TYR A 256 4.87 -38.35 -17.20
C TYR A 256 3.55 -38.70 -17.90
N ALA A 257 2.48 -38.95 -17.16
CA ALA A 257 1.17 -39.28 -17.72
C ALA A 257 0.55 -38.08 -18.47
N GLN A 258 0.70 -36.87 -17.94
CA GLN A 258 0.23 -35.63 -18.58
C GLN A 258 1.03 -35.32 -19.84
N ASP A 259 2.36 -35.44 -19.79
CA ASP A 259 3.22 -35.25 -20.96
C ASP A 259 2.89 -36.25 -22.06
N PHE A 260 2.69 -37.53 -21.70
CA PHE A 260 2.27 -38.55 -22.64
C PHE A 260 0.90 -38.21 -23.28
N LEU A 261 -0.08 -37.77 -22.49
CA LEU A 261 -1.41 -37.38 -23.01
C LEU A 261 -1.31 -36.19 -23.98
N ASN A 262 -0.46 -35.20 -23.67
CA ASN A 262 -0.28 -33.99 -24.47
C ASN A 262 0.43 -34.27 -25.81
N HIS A 263 1.38 -35.22 -25.83
CA HIS A 263 2.18 -35.52 -27.02
C HIS A 263 1.62 -36.67 -27.87
N ALA A 264 0.90 -37.62 -27.26
CA ALA A 264 0.33 -38.77 -27.97
C ALA A 264 -1.11 -38.53 -28.47
N HIS A 265 -1.63 -37.30 -28.34
CA HIS A 265 -3.02 -36.94 -28.69
C HIS A 265 -3.41 -37.25 -30.14
N SER A 266 -2.45 -37.25 -31.09
CA SER A 266 -2.68 -37.57 -32.50
C SER A 266 -2.62 -39.07 -32.83
N GLU A 267 -2.05 -39.92 -31.95
CA GLU A 267 -1.80 -41.34 -32.19
C GLU A 267 -2.60 -42.28 -31.26
N LEU A 268 -3.18 -41.75 -30.19
CA LEU A 268 -4.06 -42.49 -29.29
C LEU A 268 -5.41 -42.74 -29.96
N ALA A 269 -5.80 -44.02 -30.06
CA ALA A 269 -7.16 -44.38 -30.41
C ALA A 269 -8.15 -43.69 -29.45
N VAL A 270 -9.20 -43.07 -30.00
CA VAL A 270 -10.22 -42.28 -29.29
C VAL A 270 -10.77 -43.02 -28.04
N GLU A 271 -10.83 -44.35 -28.09
CA GLU A 271 -11.31 -45.20 -27.00
C GLU A 271 -10.35 -45.30 -25.79
N LYS A 272 -9.05 -45.02 -25.94
CA LYS A 272 -8.05 -45.12 -24.87
C LYS A 272 -7.83 -43.83 -24.10
N GLN A 273 -8.23 -42.70 -24.69
CA GLN A 273 -8.08 -41.38 -24.08
C GLN A 273 -8.88 -41.23 -22.76
N PRO A 274 -10.16 -41.63 -22.66
CA PRO A 274 -10.91 -41.54 -21.40
C PRO A 274 -10.30 -42.38 -20.27
N HIS A 275 -9.67 -43.51 -20.61
CA HIS A 275 -9.03 -44.38 -19.62
C HIS A 275 -7.72 -43.77 -19.06
N LEU A 276 -6.98 -43.03 -19.89
CA LEU A 276 -5.78 -42.32 -19.46
C LEU A 276 -6.15 -41.10 -18.60
N GLU A 277 -7.17 -40.35 -18.99
CA GLU A 277 -7.73 -39.24 -18.20
C GLU A 277 -8.21 -39.71 -16.82
N LEU A 278 -8.90 -40.86 -16.75
CA LEU A 278 -9.29 -41.47 -15.47
C LEU A 278 -8.08 -41.80 -14.58
N LYS A 279 -7.00 -42.34 -15.16
CA LYS A 279 -5.76 -42.63 -14.41
C LYS A 279 -5.08 -41.36 -13.91
N ILE A 280 -5.07 -40.29 -14.71
CA ILE A 280 -4.55 -38.98 -14.31
C ILE A 280 -5.37 -38.43 -13.12
N ASN A 281 -6.70 -38.49 -13.20
CA ASN A 281 -7.57 -38.03 -12.11
C ASN A 281 -7.34 -38.82 -10.81
N VAL A 282 -7.17 -40.15 -10.88
CA VAL A 282 -6.83 -40.98 -9.72
C VAL A 282 -5.47 -40.61 -9.13
N LEU A 283 -4.45 -40.37 -9.99
CA LEU A 283 -3.13 -39.93 -9.54
C LEU A 283 -3.19 -38.55 -8.89
N MET A 284 -3.95 -37.60 -9.45
CA MET A 284 -4.15 -36.28 -8.86
C MET A 284 -4.81 -36.37 -7.48
N GLN A 285 -5.88 -37.15 -7.34
CA GLN A 285 -6.57 -37.32 -6.06
C GLN A 285 -5.65 -37.94 -5.01
N ARG A 286 -4.88 -38.97 -5.40
CA ARG A 286 -3.92 -39.60 -4.48
C ARG A 286 -2.77 -38.67 -4.10
N LEU A 287 -2.31 -37.82 -5.03
CA LEU A 287 -1.29 -36.81 -4.76
C LEU A 287 -1.80 -35.79 -3.73
N ILE A 288 -3.04 -35.32 -3.83
CA ILE A 288 -3.68 -34.41 -2.86
C ILE A 288 -3.75 -35.07 -1.47
N GLU A 289 -4.16 -36.34 -1.40
CA GLU A 289 -4.22 -37.10 -0.14
C GLU A 289 -2.83 -37.16 0.52
N ILE A 290 -1.81 -37.60 -0.22
CA ILE A 290 -0.44 -37.74 0.31
C ILE A 290 0.16 -36.38 0.66
N GLN A 291 -0.12 -35.34 -0.12
CA GLN A 291 0.33 -33.96 0.16
C GLN A 291 -0.17 -33.46 1.51
N SER A 292 -1.40 -33.80 1.91
CA SER A 292 -1.94 -33.40 3.22
C SER A 292 -1.26 -34.11 4.41
N LEU A 293 -0.55 -35.21 4.15
CA LEU A 293 0.22 -35.99 5.13
C LEU A 293 1.71 -35.63 5.13
N CYS A 294 2.16 -34.72 4.26
CA CYS A 294 3.55 -34.29 4.17
C CYS A 294 3.86 -33.14 5.14
N PRO A 295 5.16 -32.86 5.41
CA PRO A 295 5.60 -31.70 6.16
C PRO A 295 4.97 -30.40 5.64
N ALA A 296 4.53 -29.51 6.54
CA ALA A 296 3.89 -28.24 6.18
C ALA A 296 4.79 -27.36 5.28
N ASN A 297 6.11 -27.51 5.41
CA ASN A 297 7.08 -26.78 4.61
C ASN A 297 7.35 -27.41 3.22
N LEU A 298 6.84 -28.61 2.90
CA LEU A 298 7.03 -29.25 1.58
C LEU A 298 6.62 -28.30 0.43
N MET A 299 5.42 -27.74 0.51
CA MET A 299 4.90 -26.86 -0.54
C MET A 299 5.70 -25.56 -0.67
N LYS A 300 6.32 -25.09 0.43
CA LYS A 300 7.24 -23.94 0.40
C LYS A 300 8.53 -24.28 -0.34
N MET A 301 9.11 -25.44 -0.02
CA MET A 301 10.33 -25.92 -0.67
C MET A 301 10.12 -25.99 -2.19
N GLU A 302 8.98 -26.55 -2.63
CA GLU A 302 8.67 -26.64 -4.05
C GLU A 302 8.41 -25.29 -4.73
N TYR A 303 7.67 -24.39 -4.06
CA TYR A 303 7.36 -23.07 -4.57
C TYR A 303 8.63 -22.23 -4.81
N TYR A 304 9.60 -22.32 -3.90
CA TYR A 304 10.89 -21.64 -4.02
C TYR A 304 11.92 -22.44 -4.82
N HIS A 305 11.52 -23.54 -5.46
CA HIS A 305 12.39 -24.44 -6.22
C HIS A 305 13.60 -24.94 -5.43
N ILE A 306 13.45 -25.11 -4.11
CA ILE A 306 14.47 -25.70 -3.25
C ILE A 306 14.32 -27.22 -3.32
N PRO A 307 15.36 -27.96 -3.79
CA PRO A 307 15.35 -29.41 -3.82
C PRO A 307 15.06 -29.99 -2.44
N LEU A 308 14.17 -30.98 -2.41
CA LEU A 308 13.78 -31.65 -1.17
C LEU A 308 14.95 -32.50 -0.62
N ASP A 309 15.80 -33.03 -1.49
CA ASP A 309 17.04 -33.71 -1.08
C ASP A 309 18.09 -32.68 -0.67
N LYS A 310 18.64 -32.84 0.54
CA LYS A 310 19.64 -31.93 1.11
C LYS A 310 20.92 -31.86 0.27
N SER A 311 21.30 -32.96 -0.38
CA SER A 311 22.52 -33.05 -1.19
C SER A 311 22.44 -32.28 -2.51
N GLU A 312 21.21 -32.00 -2.99
CA GLU A 312 20.95 -31.27 -4.23
C GLU A 312 20.84 -29.76 -4.01
N ARG A 313 20.85 -29.29 -2.75
CA ARG A 313 20.61 -27.88 -2.43
C ARG A 313 21.86 -27.04 -2.62
N MET A 314 21.76 -25.96 -3.39
CA MET A 314 22.72 -24.85 -3.34
C MET A 314 22.59 -24.05 -2.02
N PRO A 315 23.54 -23.14 -1.70
CA PRO A 315 23.43 -22.27 -0.54
C PRO A 315 22.13 -21.45 -0.53
N ILE A 316 21.56 -21.22 0.65
CA ILE A 316 20.27 -20.52 0.82
C ILE A 316 20.30 -19.12 0.21
N GLU A 317 21.44 -18.46 0.27
CA GLU A 317 21.66 -17.13 -0.31
C GLU A 317 21.48 -17.13 -1.83
N GLU A 318 21.74 -18.24 -2.52
CA GLU A 318 21.57 -18.31 -3.97
C GLU A 318 20.11 -18.56 -4.36
N TYR A 319 19.38 -19.39 -3.62
CA TYR A 319 17.91 -19.47 -3.74
C TYR A 319 17.26 -18.13 -3.43
N ALA A 320 17.74 -17.45 -2.38
CA ALA A 320 17.24 -16.15 -1.98
C ALA A 320 17.33 -15.16 -3.14
N LYS A 321 18.45 -15.08 -3.87
CA LYS A 321 18.62 -14.21 -5.05
C LYS A 321 17.65 -14.52 -6.19
N LEU A 322 17.29 -15.79 -6.40
CA LEU A 322 16.34 -16.20 -7.44
C LEU A 322 14.91 -15.78 -7.08
N CYS A 323 14.56 -15.93 -5.80
CA CYS A 323 13.23 -15.64 -5.27
C CYS A 323 13.11 -14.23 -4.65
N GLU A 324 14.18 -13.44 -4.72
CA GLU A 324 14.26 -12.13 -4.11
C GLU A 324 13.26 -11.21 -4.80
N PRO A 325 12.26 -10.68 -4.08
CA PRO A 325 11.32 -9.74 -4.65
C PRO A 325 12.08 -8.55 -5.23
N ILE A 326 11.56 -7.97 -6.32
CA ILE A 326 12.28 -6.93 -7.07
C ILE A 326 12.72 -5.76 -6.19
N PHE A 327 11.95 -5.40 -5.17
CA PHE A 327 12.30 -4.34 -4.23
C PHE A 327 13.45 -4.71 -3.26
N LYS A 328 13.68 -6.00 -2.94
CA LYS A 328 14.86 -6.45 -2.19
C LYS A 328 16.11 -6.45 -3.08
N LYS A 329 15.97 -6.84 -4.36
CA LYS A 329 17.03 -6.65 -5.36
C LYS A 329 17.40 -5.17 -5.48
N LEU A 330 16.41 -4.28 -5.53
CA LEU A 330 16.60 -2.82 -5.57
C LEU A 330 17.20 -2.27 -4.26
N ALA A 331 16.83 -2.80 -3.10
CA ALA A 331 17.43 -2.45 -1.80
C ALA A 331 18.87 -2.97 -1.64
N GLY A 332 19.17 -4.16 -2.17
CA GLY A 332 20.52 -4.71 -2.23
C GLY A 332 21.42 -3.92 -3.19
N LEU A 333 20.88 -3.44 -4.31
CA LEU A 333 21.59 -2.57 -5.27
C LEU A 333 21.92 -1.18 -4.71
N SER A 334 21.19 -0.70 -3.70
CA SER A 334 21.50 0.59 -3.03
C SER A 334 22.52 0.47 -1.90
N GLY A 335 22.91 -0.75 -1.50
CA GLY A 335 23.88 -1.00 -0.43
C GLY A 335 23.33 -0.75 0.98
N LEU A 336 22.01 -0.65 1.15
CA LEU A 336 21.38 -0.28 2.42
C LEU A 336 20.63 -1.45 3.06
N SER A 337 20.84 -1.66 4.37
CA SER A 337 19.99 -2.53 5.20
C SER A 337 18.67 -1.82 5.52
N LEU A 338 17.83 -1.61 4.51
CA LEU A 338 16.55 -0.96 4.69
C LEU A 338 15.50 -1.95 5.20
N PRO A 339 14.59 -1.52 6.06
CA PRO A 339 13.41 -2.31 6.33
C PRO A 339 12.63 -2.53 5.04
N PHE A 340 11.99 -3.69 4.96
CA PHE A 340 11.01 -3.98 3.92
C PHE A 340 9.93 -2.90 4.01
N VAL A 341 9.65 -2.19 2.93
CA VAL A 341 8.52 -1.26 2.89
C VAL A 341 7.47 -2.01 2.12
N ALA A 342 6.49 -2.56 2.82
CA ALA A 342 5.48 -3.32 2.14
C ALA A 342 4.43 -2.38 1.56
N SER A 343 4.24 -2.56 0.25
CA SER A 343 3.20 -1.95 -0.55
C SER A 343 3.29 -0.43 -0.67
N ILE A 344 2.63 0.08 -1.68
CA ILE A 344 2.58 1.51 -1.98
C ILE A 344 1.40 2.12 -1.25
N SER A 345 1.52 3.37 -0.79
CA SER A 345 0.44 4.06 -0.10
C SER A 345 -0.75 4.26 -1.05
N GLY A 346 -1.72 3.35 -1.00
CA GLY A 346 -2.97 3.50 -1.72
C GLY A 346 -3.66 4.84 -1.41
N SER A 347 -3.59 5.31 -0.15
CA SER A 347 -4.11 6.63 0.24
C SER A 347 -3.40 7.78 -0.47
N THR A 348 -2.08 7.72 -0.62
CA THR A 348 -1.31 8.72 -1.39
C THR A 348 -1.65 8.64 -2.87
N LEU A 349 -1.69 7.44 -3.44
CA LEU A 349 -2.03 7.25 -4.85
C LEU A 349 -3.44 7.74 -5.18
N ARG A 350 -4.45 7.51 -4.33
CA ARG A 350 -5.80 8.07 -4.53
C ARG A 350 -5.73 9.58 -4.73
N THR A 351 -5.00 10.28 -3.85
CA THR A 351 -4.84 11.73 -3.95
C THR A 351 -4.10 12.13 -5.21
N LEU A 352 -2.95 11.51 -5.51
CA LEU A 352 -2.17 11.86 -6.70
C LEU A 352 -2.94 11.59 -8.00
N ILE A 353 -3.67 10.47 -8.08
CA ILE A 353 -4.52 10.10 -9.22
C ILE A 353 -5.66 11.11 -9.39
N THR A 354 -6.39 11.43 -8.31
CA THR A 354 -7.47 12.41 -8.34
C THR A 354 -6.96 13.77 -8.80
N LEU A 355 -5.86 14.26 -8.21
CA LEU A 355 -5.30 15.57 -8.55
C LEU A 355 -4.77 15.63 -9.98
N TYR A 356 -4.21 14.52 -10.48
CA TYR A 356 -3.85 14.41 -11.89
C TYR A 356 -5.09 14.50 -12.79
N ASP A 357 -6.13 13.71 -12.50
CA ASP A 357 -7.33 13.60 -13.33
C ASP A 357 -8.09 14.93 -13.46
N ILE A 358 -8.15 15.71 -12.37
CA ILE A 358 -8.75 17.06 -12.39
C ILE A 358 -7.82 18.14 -12.98
N GLY A 359 -6.65 17.76 -13.49
CA GLY A 359 -5.71 18.66 -14.17
C GLY A 359 -4.84 19.52 -13.25
N ALA A 360 -4.73 19.20 -11.96
CA ALA A 360 -3.99 20.04 -11.00
C ALA A 360 -2.47 20.10 -11.25
N PHE A 361 -1.93 19.14 -12.01
CA PHE A 361 -0.51 19.04 -12.34
C PHE A 361 -0.17 19.47 -13.77
N VAL A 362 -1.12 20.02 -14.52
CA VAL A 362 -0.92 20.45 -15.91
C VAL A 362 -1.14 21.95 -16.02
N TYR A 363 -0.15 22.69 -16.53
CA TYR A 363 -0.28 24.11 -16.82
C TYR A 363 0.26 24.42 -18.21
N ALA A 364 -0.55 25.09 -19.04
CA ALA A 364 -0.21 25.41 -20.43
C ALA A 364 0.32 24.18 -21.22
N GLY A 365 -0.29 23.01 -21.01
CA GLY A 365 0.10 21.76 -21.66
C GLY A 365 1.36 21.09 -21.10
N ASN A 366 1.98 21.65 -20.05
CA ASN A 366 3.19 21.11 -19.44
C ASN A 366 2.92 20.54 -18.05
N PHE A 367 3.53 19.39 -17.75
CA PHE A 367 3.48 18.79 -16.41
C PHE A 367 4.33 19.56 -15.40
N GLN A 368 3.70 19.94 -14.30
CA GLN A 368 4.29 20.66 -13.17
C GLN A 368 4.76 19.66 -12.09
N VAL A 369 5.88 18.98 -12.36
CA VAL A 369 6.44 17.96 -11.45
C VAL A 369 6.79 18.51 -10.07
N GLU A 370 7.21 19.78 -9.99
CA GLU A 370 7.48 20.46 -8.71
C GLU A 370 6.24 20.48 -7.80
N LYS A 371 5.05 20.76 -8.36
CA LYS A 371 3.79 20.67 -7.60
C LYS A 371 3.51 19.26 -7.10
N ILE A 372 3.75 18.25 -7.93
CA ILE A 372 3.55 16.85 -7.54
C ILE A 372 4.44 16.54 -6.33
N GLN A 373 5.70 16.94 -6.37
CA GLN A 373 6.65 16.73 -5.28
C GLN A 373 6.22 17.48 -4.01
N ILE A 374 5.78 18.75 -4.13
CA ILE A 374 5.29 19.56 -3.01
C ILE A 374 4.08 18.89 -2.34
N ILE A 375 3.11 18.44 -3.14
CA ILE A 375 1.93 17.73 -2.63
C ILE A 375 2.34 16.42 -1.96
N ALA A 376 3.19 15.60 -2.58
CA ALA A 376 3.68 14.35 -2.00
C ALA A 376 4.41 14.59 -0.67
N ASN A 377 5.21 15.66 -0.54
CA ASN A 377 5.85 16.05 0.71
C ASN A 377 4.82 16.45 1.80
N CYS A 378 3.76 17.19 1.43
CA CYS A 378 2.68 17.53 2.38
C CYS A 378 1.92 16.28 2.86
N ILE A 379 1.62 15.36 1.95
CA ILE A 379 0.98 14.07 2.27
C ILE A 379 1.86 13.26 3.23
N MET A 380 3.18 13.20 2.96
CA MET A 380 4.15 12.55 3.84
C MET A 380 4.13 13.15 5.25
N GLY A 381 4.17 14.48 5.36
CA GLY A 381 4.10 15.18 6.64
C GLY A 381 2.85 14.82 7.44
N PHE A 382 1.68 14.78 6.79
CA PHE A 382 0.42 14.46 7.44
C PHE A 382 0.27 12.98 7.80
N PHE A 383 0.55 12.06 6.86
CA PHE A 383 0.31 10.63 7.08
C PHE A 383 1.23 10.01 8.12
N ILE A 384 2.51 10.39 8.16
CA ILE A 384 3.43 9.88 9.18
C ILE A 384 3.03 10.41 10.56
N GLN A 385 2.68 11.69 10.69
CA GLN A 385 2.20 12.27 11.96
C GLN A 385 0.88 11.67 12.43
N SER A 386 0.03 11.27 11.50
CA SER A 386 -1.21 10.55 11.79
C SER A 386 -0.98 9.05 12.06
N GLY A 387 0.26 8.55 11.91
CA GLY A 387 0.65 7.14 12.05
C GLY A 387 0.23 6.25 10.88
N HIS A 388 -0.32 6.77 9.79
CA HIS A 388 -0.98 5.99 8.75
C HIS A 388 -0.04 5.32 7.74
N HIS A 389 1.15 5.89 7.54
CA HIS A 389 2.10 5.45 6.53
C HIS A 389 3.53 5.75 6.98
N SER A 390 4.49 5.08 6.35
CA SER A 390 5.89 5.44 6.34
C SER A 390 6.20 6.47 5.25
N TYR A 391 7.35 7.11 5.41
CA TYR A 391 7.93 7.98 4.39
C TYR A 391 8.09 7.26 3.04
N PHE A 392 8.57 6.02 3.08
CA PHE A 392 8.89 5.25 1.89
C PHE A 392 7.65 4.93 1.04
N GLU A 393 6.52 4.59 1.67
CA GLU A 393 5.27 4.32 0.94
C GLU A 393 4.77 5.53 0.16
N VAL A 394 4.92 6.74 0.73
CA VAL A 394 4.52 8.00 0.09
C VAL A 394 5.50 8.36 -1.03
N ALA A 395 6.79 8.19 -0.80
CA ALA A 395 7.83 8.47 -1.78
C ALA A 395 7.78 7.52 -2.99
N GLU A 396 7.44 6.25 -2.78
CA GLU A 396 7.23 5.29 -3.87
C GLU A 396 5.97 5.62 -4.69
N SER A 397 4.90 6.06 -4.03
CA SER A 397 3.69 6.53 -4.73
C SER A 397 4.00 7.71 -5.67
N TYR A 398 4.90 8.60 -5.23
CA TYR A 398 5.40 9.72 -6.04
C TYR A 398 6.22 9.23 -7.24
N ASN A 399 7.20 8.34 -7.03
CA ASN A 399 8.00 7.77 -8.11
C ASN A 399 7.13 7.07 -9.17
N ARG A 400 6.14 6.28 -8.75
CA ARG A 400 5.25 5.58 -9.69
C ARG A 400 4.46 6.56 -10.57
N LEU A 401 4.03 7.70 -10.02
CA LEU A 401 3.41 8.76 -10.83
C LEU A 401 4.42 9.36 -11.82
N LEU A 402 5.67 9.59 -11.41
CA LEU A 402 6.72 10.06 -12.33
C LEU A 402 6.98 9.07 -13.45
N ASP A 403 7.06 7.78 -13.14
CA ASP A 403 7.26 6.72 -14.15
C ASP A 403 6.13 6.72 -15.18
N TYR A 404 4.88 6.85 -14.72
CA TYR A 404 3.75 7.02 -15.62
C TYR A 404 3.92 8.25 -16.53
N LEU A 405 4.33 9.41 -15.99
CA LEU A 405 4.57 10.62 -16.79
C LEU A 405 5.70 10.44 -17.81
N VAL A 406 6.77 9.74 -17.45
CA VAL A 406 7.90 9.47 -18.34
C VAL A 406 7.48 8.52 -19.46
N LEU A 407 6.79 7.43 -19.13
CA LEU A 407 6.41 6.38 -20.07
C LEU A 407 5.28 6.82 -21.02
N GLU A 408 4.24 7.46 -20.50
CA GLU A 408 3.04 7.80 -21.27
C GLU A 408 3.14 9.19 -21.94
N HIS A 409 3.96 10.08 -21.38
CA HIS A 409 4.02 11.48 -21.83
C HIS A 409 5.43 11.98 -22.17
N ALA A 410 6.44 11.10 -22.18
CA ALA A 410 7.83 11.42 -22.51
C ALA A 410 8.39 12.62 -21.72
N VAL A 411 7.92 12.80 -20.48
CA VAL A 411 8.44 13.86 -19.60
C VAL A 411 9.92 13.58 -19.32
N LYS A 412 10.79 14.58 -19.46
CA LYS A 412 12.23 14.45 -19.14
C LYS A 412 12.43 14.03 -17.69
N GLN A 413 13.51 13.29 -17.42
CA GLN A 413 13.93 12.85 -16.08
C GLN A 413 13.85 13.98 -15.05
N ARG A 414 13.06 13.78 -13.99
CA ARG A 414 12.78 14.76 -12.92
C ARG A 414 13.06 14.08 -11.57
N PRO A 415 13.25 14.82 -10.45
CA PRO A 415 13.98 14.29 -9.32
C PRO A 415 13.24 13.10 -8.71
N TYR A 416 13.72 11.91 -9.05
CA TYR A 416 13.28 10.66 -8.48
C TYR A 416 13.71 10.65 -7.03
N TYR A 417 12.81 10.16 -6.19
CA TYR A 417 13.22 9.71 -4.88
C TYR A 417 14.20 8.56 -5.04
N VAL A 418 15.38 8.70 -4.42
CA VAL A 418 16.39 7.67 -4.29
C VAL A 418 16.23 7.02 -2.93
N MET A 419 16.00 5.72 -2.92
CA MET A 419 15.76 4.96 -1.71
C MET A 419 16.86 5.19 -0.65
N GLY A 420 16.47 5.58 0.56
CA GLY A 420 17.39 5.86 1.67
C GLY A 420 18.02 7.26 1.65
N ASN A 421 17.78 8.06 0.62
CA ASN A 421 18.15 9.47 0.57
C ASN A 421 16.91 10.34 0.77
N TYR A 422 16.64 10.71 2.02
CA TYR A 422 15.46 11.51 2.36
C TYR A 422 15.43 12.89 1.67
N LEU A 423 16.61 13.40 1.30
CA LEU A 423 16.79 14.71 0.68
C LEU A 423 16.34 14.70 -0.78
N SER A 424 16.46 13.55 -1.47
CA SER A 424 16.05 13.39 -2.88
C SER A 424 14.54 13.49 -3.12
N PHE A 425 13.72 13.13 -2.12
CA PHE A 425 12.26 13.27 -2.20
C PHE A 425 11.78 14.67 -1.83
N LEU A 426 12.50 15.39 -0.97
CA LEU A 426 12.10 16.73 -0.54
C LEU A 426 12.34 17.72 -1.69
N HIS A 427 11.39 18.63 -1.88
CA HIS A 427 11.54 19.66 -2.90
C HIS A 427 12.77 20.53 -2.64
N GLY A 428 13.54 20.81 -3.70
CA GLY A 428 14.83 21.51 -3.60
C GLY A 428 14.74 22.89 -2.95
N SER A 429 13.61 23.60 -3.09
CA SER A 429 13.44 24.96 -2.53
C SER A 429 13.39 25.00 -1.00
N TYR A 430 13.11 23.88 -0.33
CA TYR A 430 12.96 23.82 1.13
C TYR A 430 13.57 22.59 1.81
N ALA A 431 14.13 21.64 1.05
CA ALA A 431 14.70 20.40 1.59
C ALA A 431 15.64 20.66 2.78
N THR A 432 16.65 21.52 2.61
CA THR A 432 17.63 21.83 3.67
C THR A 432 16.98 22.42 4.92
N ARG A 433 15.92 23.24 4.79
CA ARG A 433 15.22 23.82 5.95
C ARG A 433 14.44 22.76 6.72
N VAL A 434 13.77 21.85 6.01
CA VAL A 434 13.05 20.72 6.63
C VAL A 434 14.03 19.82 7.37
N ILE A 435 15.16 19.48 6.75
CA ILE A 435 16.22 18.67 7.37
C ILE A 435 16.77 19.34 8.63
N ALA A 436 17.15 20.61 8.53
CA ALA A 436 17.69 21.36 9.67
C ALA A 436 16.67 21.43 10.81
N ARG A 437 15.39 21.67 10.51
CA ARG A 437 14.32 21.71 11.52
C ARG A 437 14.04 20.34 12.15
N ALA A 438 14.24 19.26 11.40
CA ALA A 438 14.16 17.90 11.94
C ALA A 438 15.32 17.58 12.90
N GLY A 439 16.35 18.44 12.98
CA GLY A 439 17.55 18.19 13.79
C GLY A 439 18.33 16.98 13.29
N LEU A 440 18.36 16.79 11.97
CA LEU A 440 19.07 15.69 11.31
C LEU A 440 20.29 16.26 10.60
N GLU A 441 21.45 15.64 10.78
CA GLU A 441 22.63 16.01 10.02
C GLU A 441 22.50 15.48 8.59
N VAL A 442 22.96 16.24 7.60
CA VAL A 442 22.87 15.85 6.18
C VAL A 442 23.58 14.50 5.94
N GLU A 443 24.67 14.23 6.67
CA GLU A 443 25.38 12.95 6.64
C GLU A 443 24.55 11.78 7.22
N THR A 444 23.62 12.05 8.14
CA THR A 444 22.67 11.03 8.66
C THR A 444 21.60 10.65 7.63
N LEU A 445 21.36 11.53 6.65
CA LEU A 445 20.33 11.38 5.61
C LEU A 445 20.89 10.84 4.29
N LEU A 446 22.21 10.95 4.12
CA LEU A 446 22.99 10.24 3.14
C LEU A 446 23.44 8.93 3.80
N LEU A 447 22.51 8.00 4.00
CA LEU A 447 22.87 6.63 4.37
C LEU A 447 23.94 6.13 3.38
N GLN A 448 25.19 6.03 3.86
CA GLN A 448 26.44 5.96 3.09
C GLN A 448 26.30 5.52 1.63
N GLY A 449 26.09 6.48 0.73
CA GLY A 449 26.35 6.34 -0.69
C GLY A 449 27.85 6.31 -0.95
N LYS A 450 28.53 5.24 -0.52
CA LYS A 450 29.80 4.84 -1.11
C LYS A 450 29.51 3.80 -2.19
N TYR A 451 28.99 4.23 -3.32
CA TYR A 451 29.18 3.49 -4.58
C TYR A 451 29.53 4.45 -5.70
N ASN A 452 30.58 4.03 -6.41
CA ASN A 452 31.36 4.74 -7.41
C ASN A 452 30.54 5.21 -8.61
N THR A 453 31.08 6.25 -9.25
CA THR A 453 30.98 6.53 -10.69
C THR A 453 30.90 5.29 -11.57
#